data_AF-A0A817TJF9-F1
#
_entry.id   AF-A0A817TJF9-F1
#
_cell.length_a   1.000
_cell.length_b   1.000
_cell.length_c   1.000
_cell.angle_alpha   90.00
_cell.angle_beta   90.00
_cell.angle_gamma   90.00
#
_symmetry.space_group_name_H-M   'P 1'
#
loop_
_entity.id
_entity.type
_entity.pdbx_description
1 polymer ?
#
loop_
_entity_poly.entity_id
_entity_poly.type
_entity_poly.pdbx_seq_one_letter_code
_entity_poly.pdbx_strand_id
1 'polypeptide(L)'
;MGRRFRGAPIREEAERHIVDPTSVNFREPGTEKQGISEELIVLIANYVRILSAPQWLLYQYHVKFSPDNTDSRKRRRELIAQHEGVLQDVVFDGQILYSFNDLSDVSIDLLNKQENYDCLYF
;
A
#
# COMPACT_ATOMS: atom_id res chain seq x y z
N MET A 1 41.47 -50.10 -19.96
CA MET A 1 40.54 -49.83 -21.08
C MET A 1 39.46 -48.87 -20.60
N GLY A 2 39.57 -47.59 -20.98
CA GLY A 2 38.75 -46.50 -20.44
C GLY A 2 37.34 -46.45 -21.02
N ARG A 3 36.33 -46.24 -20.17
CA ARG A 3 34.95 -46.01 -20.57
C ARG A 3 34.84 -44.63 -21.21
N ARG A 4 34.44 -44.56 -22.48
CA ARG A 4 34.12 -43.31 -23.17
C ARG A 4 32.82 -42.74 -22.58
N PHE A 5 32.90 -41.61 -21.87
CA PHE A 5 31.74 -40.79 -21.57
C PHE A 5 31.21 -40.22 -22.89
N ARG A 6 30.02 -40.65 -23.33
CA ARG A 6 29.25 -39.95 -24.36
C ARG A 6 28.53 -38.81 -23.65
N GLY A 7 29.11 -37.60 -23.72
CA GLY A 7 28.37 -36.38 -23.34
C GLY A 7 27.14 -36.27 -24.22
N ALA A 8 25.99 -35.91 -23.63
CA ALA A 8 24.81 -35.55 -24.40
C ALA A 8 25.17 -34.38 -25.34
N PRO A 9 24.63 -34.32 -26.57
CA PRO A 9 24.85 -33.16 -27.43
C PRO A 9 24.35 -31.92 -26.67
N ILE A 10 25.22 -30.91 -26.59
CA ILE A 10 24.85 -29.58 -26.12
C ILE A 10 23.66 -29.18 -26.99
N ARG A 11 22.50 -28.97 -26.37
CA ARG A 11 21.29 -28.50 -27.06
C ARG A 11 21.70 -27.31 -27.91
N GLU A 12 21.46 -27.40 -29.21
CA GLU A 12 21.55 -26.29 -30.15
C GLU A 12 20.95 -25.05 -29.49
N GLU A 13 21.73 -23.98 -29.60
CA GLU A 13 21.47 -22.67 -29.03
C GLU A 13 19.99 -22.34 -29.13
N ALA A 14 19.39 -22.05 -27.97
CA ALA A 14 18.10 -21.41 -27.91
C ALA A 14 18.14 -20.21 -28.85
N GLU A 15 17.48 -20.32 -29.99
CA GLU A 15 17.19 -19.19 -30.87
C GLU A 15 16.61 -18.13 -29.96
N ARG A 16 17.42 -17.11 -29.66
CA ARG A 16 16.97 -15.96 -28.91
C ARG A 16 15.98 -15.29 -29.83
N HIS A 17 14.70 -15.57 -29.63
CA HIS A 17 13.63 -14.85 -30.26
C HIS A 17 13.79 -13.39 -29.80
N ILE A 18 14.40 -12.57 -30.66
CA ILE A 18 14.62 -11.15 -30.38
C ILE A 18 13.23 -10.53 -30.44
N VAL A 19 12.62 -10.38 -29.26
CA VAL A 19 11.38 -9.61 -29.13
C VAL A 19 11.75 -8.15 -29.30
N ASP A 20 11.17 -7.49 -30.30
CA ASP A 20 11.34 -6.05 -30.49
C ASP A 20 10.87 -5.33 -29.21
N PRO A 21 11.74 -4.61 -28.49
CA PRO A 21 11.39 -3.96 -27.23
C PRO A 21 10.33 -2.86 -27.41
N THR A 22 10.04 -2.46 -28.64
CA THR A 22 9.02 -1.46 -29.00
C THR A 22 7.68 -2.08 -29.37
N SER A 23 7.62 -3.42 -29.55
CA SER A 23 6.38 -4.16 -29.80
C SER A 23 5.60 -4.40 -28.50
N VAL A 24 5.30 -3.32 -27.78
CA VAL A 24 4.41 -3.39 -26.63
C VAL A 24 2.99 -3.49 -27.15
N ASN A 25 2.43 -4.69 -27.11
CA ASN A 25 1.01 -4.92 -27.41
C ASN A 25 0.16 -4.22 -26.35
N PHE A 26 -0.10 -2.92 -26.52
CA PHE A 26 -1.13 -2.24 -25.77
C PHE A 26 -2.49 -2.77 -26.24
N ARG A 27 -3.02 -3.72 -25.49
CA ARG A 27 -4.38 -4.23 -25.70
C ARG A 27 -5.38 -3.14 -25.29
N GLU A 28 -6.32 -2.82 -26.17
CA GLU A 28 -7.34 -1.80 -25.89
C GLU A 28 -8.08 -2.11 -24.57
N PRO A 29 -8.36 -1.10 -23.74
CA PRO A 29 -9.04 -1.29 -22.46
C PRO A 29 -10.49 -1.72 -22.71
N GLY A 30 -10.75 -3.02 -22.59
CA GLY A 30 -12.09 -3.58 -22.79
C GLY A 30 -12.16 -5.09 -23.01
N THR A 31 -11.02 -5.79 -23.04
CA THR A 31 -10.99 -7.24 -23.25
C THR A 31 -10.31 -7.95 -22.09
N GLU A 32 -10.80 -9.15 -21.79
CA GLU A 32 -10.31 -10.02 -20.73
C GLU A 32 -8.78 -10.11 -20.74
N LYS A 33 -8.17 -9.81 -19.59
CA LYS A 33 -6.70 -9.79 -19.42
C LYS A 33 -6.11 -11.17 -19.18
N GLN A 34 -6.96 -12.19 -19.09
CA GLN A 34 -6.56 -13.57 -18.87
C GLN A 34 -6.19 -14.22 -20.21
N GLY A 35 -5.01 -14.85 -20.26
CA GLY A 35 -4.60 -15.65 -21.42
C GLY A 35 -5.34 -16.99 -21.48
N ILE A 36 -5.38 -17.61 -22.66
CA ILE A 36 -6.08 -18.89 -22.93
C ILE A 36 -5.06 -20.05 -23.01
N SER A 37 -3.99 -20.01 -22.21
CA SER A 37 -2.99 -21.09 -22.23
C SER A 37 -3.65 -22.40 -21.77
N GLU A 38 -3.59 -23.44 -22.60
CA GLU A 38 -4.21 -24.74 -22.35
C GLU A 38 -3.45 -25.55 -21.28
N GLU A 39 -2.19 -25.23 -21.04
CA GLU A 39 -1.38 -25.84 -19.99
C GLU A 39 -1.48 -25.04 -18.68
N LEU A 40 -2.03 -25.66 -17.65
CA LEU A 40 -2.13 -25.09 -16.30
C LEU A 40 -0.86 -25.41 -15.51
N ILE A 41 -0.21 -24.36 -15.00
CA ILE A 41 0.98 -24.48 -14.16
C ILE A 41 0.64 -23.97 -12.76
N VAL A 42 1.01 -24.74 -11.73
CA VAL A 42 0.85 -24.33 -10.33
C VAL A 42 1.97 -23.37 -9.96
N LEU A 43 1.60 -22.15 -9.60
CA LEU A 43 2.54 -21.12 -9.16
C LEU A 43 2.38 -20.85 -7.66
N ILE A 44 3.49 -20.52 -7.01
CA ILE A 44 3.50 -19.96 -5.66
C ILE A 44 3.89 -18.49 -5.80
N ALA A 45 3.19 -17.62 -5.09
CA ALA A 45 3.46 -16.19 -5.11
C ALA A 45 3.60 -15.66 -3.68
N ASN A 46 4.37 -14.59 -3.50
CA ASN A 46 4.55 -13.93 -2.21
C ASN A 46 3.36 -12.99 -1.92
N TYR A 47 2.16 -13.56 -1.88
CA TYR A 47 0.93 -12.87 -1.54
C TYR A 47 0.31 -13.56 -0.33
N VAL A 48 -0.11 -12.75 0.64
CA VAL A 48 -0.89 -13.22 1.79
C VAL A 48 -2.34 -12.80 1.60
N ARG A 49 -3.26 -13.74 1.85
CA ARG A 49 -4.69 -13.43 1.78
C ARG A 49 -5.11 -12.71 3.06
N ILE A 50 -5.57 -11.46 2.90
CA ILE A 50 -6.20 -10.73 4.00
C ILE A 50 -7.63 -11.27 4.16
N LEU A 51 -7.93 -11.87 5.32
CA LEU A 51 -9.18 -12.60 5.57
C LEU A 51 -10.30 -11.71 6.13
N SER A 52 -9.93 -10.63 6.83
CA SER A 52 -10.85 -9.61 7.29
C SER A 52 -10.89 -8.47 6.27
N ALA A 53 -12.08 -8.16 5.77
CA ALA A 53 -12.35 -6.83 5.24
C ALA A 53 -12.98 -6.02 6.39
N PRO A 54 -12.19 -5.35 7.25
CA PRO A 54 -12.78 -4.26 8.02
C PRO A 54 -13.34 -3.29 6.98
N GLN A 55 -14.57 -2.83 7.18
CA GLN A 55 -15.33 -1.88 6.37
C GLN A 55 -14.52 -1.23 5.22
N TRP A 56 -14.95 -1.42 3.95
CA TRP A 56 -14.27 -0.88 2.76
C TRP A 56 -14.21 0.65 2.69
N LEU A 57 -14.78 1.34 3.68
CA LEU A 57 -14.83 2.78 3.73
C LEU A 57 -13.75 3.28 4.68
N LEU A 58 -12.75 3.93 4.08
CA LEU A 58 -11.69 4.61 4.80
C LEU A 58 -11.98 6.11 4.75
N TYR A 59 -12.25 6.70 5.89
CA TYR A 59 -12.43 8.14 6.02
C TYR A 59 -11.07 8.83 6.10
N GLN A 60 -10.96 9.96 5.41
CA GLN A 60 -9.75 10.77 5.36
C GLN A 60 -10.05 12.16 5.93
N TYR A 61 -9.27 12.58 6.93
CA TYR A 61 -9.40 13.87 7.57
C TYR A 61 -8.09 14.65 7.48
N HIS A 62 -8.18 15.94 7.19
CA HIS A 62 -7.03 16.84 7.26
C HIS A 62 -6.91 17.40 8.67
N VAL A 63 -5.76 17.19 9.31
CA VAL A 63 -5.51 17.65 10.68
C VAL A 63 -4.75 18.97 10.64
N LYS A 64 -5.31 20.03 11.24
CA LYS A 64 -4.61 21.30 11.42
C LYS A 64 -4.21 21.45 12.88
N PHE A 65 -3.00 21.97 13.09
CA PHE A 65 -2.46 22.23 14.40
C PHE A 65 -2.28 23.73 14.53
N SER A 66 -2.84 24.33 15.57
CA SER A 66 -2.60 25.72 15.94
C SER A 66 -1.75 25.77 17.22
N PRO A 67 -0.74 26.65 17.31
CA PRO A 67 -0.15 27.40 16.21
C PRO A 67 0.49 26.53 15.11
N ASP A 68 0.43 27.05 13.88
CA ASP A 68 0.98 26.42 12.66
C ASP A 68 2.50 26.19 12.72
N ASN A 69 3.18 26.73 13.74
CA ASN A 69 4.62 26.58 13.97
C ASN A 69 5.03 25.15 14.41
N THR A 70 4.09 24.21 14.52
CA THR A 70 4.36 22.80 14.78
C THR A 70 4.85 22.10 13.51
N ASP A 71 6.06 22.45 13.08
CA ASP A 71 6.59 22.02 11.79
C ASP A 71 7.13 20.57 11.82
N SER A 72 7.44 20.05 13.01
CA SER A 72 7.98 18.70 13.13
C SER A 72 6.88 17.63 13.07
N ARG A 73 6.96 16.74 12.06
CA ARG A 73 6.12 15.54 11.90
C ARG A 73 6.09 14.68 13.17
N LYS A 74 7.21 14.59 13.89
CA LYS A 74 7.32 13.85 15.15
C LYS A 74 6.40 14.43 16.23
N ARG A 75 6.42 15.75 16.43
CA ARG A 75 5.58 16.41 17.43
C ARG A 75 4.09 16.29 17.10
N ARG A 76 3.72 16.43 15.81
CA ARG A 76 2.33 16.21 15.38
C ARG A 76 1.84 14.79 15.69
N ARG A 77 2.71 13.77 15.51
CA ARG A 77 2.39 12.38 15.89
C ARG A 77 2.24 12.21 17.40
N GLU A 78 3.12 12.80 18.19
CA GLU A 78 3.04 12.77 19.67
C GLU A 78 1.75 13.42 20.18
N LEU A 79 1.35 14.55 19.58
CA LEU A 79 0.09 15.23 19.92
C LEU A 79 -1.13 14.37 19.60
N ILE A 80 -1.15 13.65 18.48
CA ILE A 80 -2.24 12.72 18.15
C ILE A 80 -2.22 11.49 19.09
N ALA A 81 -1.04 10.97 19.42
CA ALA A 81 -0.91 9.83 20.33
C ALA A 81 -1.43 10.12 21.75
N GLN A 82 -1.34 11.38 22.22
CA GLN A 82 -1.94 11.79 23.49
C GLN A 82 -3.47 11.62 23.54
N HIS A 83 -4.11 11.46 22.38
CA HIS A 83 -5.56 11.39 22.23
C HIS A 83 -6.06 10.03 21.74
N GLU A 84 -5.23 8.98 21.87
CA GLU A 84 -5.59 7.58 21.52
C GLU A 84 -6.89 7.10 22.19
N GLY A 85 -7.27 7.66 23.35
CA GLY A 85 -8.53 7.31 24.01
C GLY A 85 -9.78 7.67 23.19
N VAL A 86 -9.72 8.78 22.43
CA VAL A 86 -10.80 9.26 21.56
C VAL A 86 -10.59 8.77 20.12
N LEU A 87 -9.34 8.80 19.66
CA LEU A 87 -8.94 8.42 18.31
C LEU A 87 -8.46 6.97 18.28
N GLN A 88 -9.41 6.03 18.39
CA GLN A 88 -9.13 4.60 18.32
C GLN A 88 -9.06 4.11 16.87
N ASP A 89 -8.17 3.14 16.60
CA ASP A 89 -8.01 2.48 15.30
C ASP A 89 -7.76 3.45 14.12
N VAL A 90 -7.05 4.54 14.39
CA VAL A 90 -6.67 5.54 13.38
C VAL A 90 -5.22 5.38 12.93
N VAL A 91 -4.94 5.82 11.71
CA VAL A 91 -3.57 5.90 11.17
C VAL A 91 -3.26 7.35 10.82
N PHE A 92 -2.16 7.88 11.36
CA PHE A 92 -1.76 9.26 11.13
C PHE A 92 -0.38 9.37 10.45
N ASP A 93 -0.35 10.09 9.32
CA ASP A 93 0.88 10.31 8.56
C ASP A 93 1.60 11.62 8.91
N GLY A 94 1.02 12.49 9.74
CA GLY A 94 1.61 13.79 10.05
C GLY A 94 0.85 14.98 9.47
N GLN A 95 -0.08 14.78 8.54
CA GLN A 95 -1.06 15.78 8.10
C GLN A 95 -2.44 15.17 7.93
N ILE A 96 -2.51 13.95 7.41
CA ILE A 96 -3.74 13.23 7.14
C ILE A 96 -3.95 12.14 8.19
N LEU A 97 -5.17 12.07 8.69
CA LEU A 97 -5.67 11.01 9.56
C LEU A 97 -6.62 10.12 8.78
N TYR A 98 -6.39 8.81 8.85
CA TYR A 98 -7.25 7.79 8.28
C TYR A 98 -7.97 7.03 9.40
N SER A 99 -9.27 6.79 9.22
CA SER A 99 -10.10 6.08 10.18
C SER A 99 -11.10 5.17 9.46
N PHE A 100 -11.42 4.02 10.04
CA PHE A 100 -12.54 3.18 9.60
C PHE A 100 -13.89 3.67 10.14
N ASN A 101 -13.88 4.47 11.20
CA ASN A 101 -15.07 5.07 11.80
C ASN A 101 -15.28 6.50 11.29
N ASP A 102 -16.53 6.88 11.12
CA ASP A 102 -16.91 8.26 10.84
C ASP A 102 -16.68 9.11 12.09
N LEU A 103 -15.86 10.17 11.95
CA LEU A 103 -15.49 11.09 13.01
C LEU A 103 -16.17 12.46 12.82
N SER A 104 -17.12 12.59 11.89
CA SER A 104 -17.77 13.87 11.56
C SER A 104 -18.56 14.46 12.74
N ASP A 105 -19.23 13.63 13.53
CA ASP A 105 -19.94 14.05 14.75
C ASP A 105 -18.99 14.40 15.90
N VAL A 106 -17.76 13.92 15.80
CA VAL A 106 -16.71 14.28 16.72
C VAL A 106 -16.04 15.53 16.16
N SER A 107 -16.66 16.69 16.38
CA SER A 107 -15.89 17.92 16.58
C SER A 107 -15.11 17.71 17.87
N ILE A 108 -14.11 16.84 17.82
CA ILE A 108 -13.10 16.85 18.84
C ILE A 108 -12.56 18.28 18.76
N ASP A 109 -12.35 19.00 19.84
CA ASP A 109 -11.44 20.14 19.86
C ASP A 109 -10.45 19.65 20.88
N LEU A 110 -9.39 18.97 20.42
CA LEU A 110 -8.38 18.40 21.29
C LEU A 110 -7.52 19.53 21.85
N LEU A 111 -8.12 20.27 22.79
CA LEU A 111 -7.50 21.31 23.59
C LEU A 111 -6.52 20.64 24.53
N ASN A 112 -5.25 20.66 24.16
CA ASN A 112 -4.21 20.13 25.00
C ASN A 112 -4.06 21.03 26.24
N LYS A 113 -4.49 20.55 27.41
CA LYS A 113 -4.42 21.29 28.68
C LYS A 113 -3.00 21.50 29.22
N GLN A 114 -1.96 21.17 28.45
CA GLN A 114 -0.58 21.55 28.77
C GLN A 114 0.02 22.33 27.61
N GLU A 115 -0.01 23.65 27.80
CA GLU A 115 0.58 24.71 26.98
C GLU A 115 0.03 24.85 25.54
N ASN A 116 -1.07 25.58 25.39
CA ASN A 116 -1.28 26.55 24.30
C ASN A 116 -1.15 26.05 22.83
N TYR A 117 -1.54 24.81 22.54
CA TYR A 117 -1.74 24.35 21.16
C TYR A 117 -3.17 23.82 20.98
N ASP A 118 -3.98 24.56 20.22
CA ASP A 118 -5.33 24.18 19.82
C ASP A 118 -5.25 23.40 18.50
N CYS A 119 -5.73 22.17 18.42
CA CYS A 119 -5.90 21.52 17.12
C CYS A 119 -7.22 22.04 16.51
N LEU A 120 -7.22 22.54 15.26
CA LEU A 120 -8.43 23.01 14.58
C LEU A 120 -8.79 22.06 13.41
N TYR A 121 -10.09 21.85 13.19
CA TYR A 121 -10.63 20.68 12.50
C TYR A 121 -10.88 20.86 10.99
N PHE A 122 -11.05 19.69 10.35
CA PHE A 122 -11.52 19.32 9.00
C PHE A 122 -10.86 19.98 7.77
#